data_AF-A0A8T4QY72-F1
#
_entry.id   AF-A0A8T4QY72-F1
#
_cell.length_a   1.000
_cell.length_b   1.000
_cell.length_c   1.000
_cell.angle_alpha   90.00
_cell.angle_beta   90.00
_cell.angle_gamma   90.00
#
_symmetry.space_group_name_H-M   'P 1'
#
loop_
_entity.id
_entity.type
_entity.pdbx_description
1 polymer ?
#
loop_
_entity_poly.entity_id
_entity_poly.type
_entity_poly.pdbx_seq_one_letter_code
_entity_poly.pdbx_strand_id
1 'polypeptide(L)'
;MENFEILLGEYRNYFLDPSGSNLKEFLHYSNKMLTKVLQMYTKRDVKVKISYVGERTAEISIHDKTDSSTIKKKIFDAAFEMPENGHSLDELVDTLGDLLQSEVCFNTKFLGQMHPHDSIPSFVAGITAKFLNGNTVAEEVSRVTTYLEKQAVGWLAEACGYNPDLTWLEDIKLEGKIKEVLDKMIELPSSSGNITCGGTTANFAALLVARNKAFMEDIYWRKEGVAEAGLTKKEDCVVFGSEYSHYSIEKLCGYAGIGSKKFIKVNTTDKKVDARDTRPGSLKQMMWQAAKEGKKVLQLLELQKPGILMI
;
A
#
# COMPACT_ATOMS: atom_id res chain seq x y z
N MET A 1 -25.36 -2.72 -36.00
CA MET A 1 -25.87 -1.73 -35.03
C MET A 1 -26.90 -2.36 -34.09
N GLU A 2 -27.90 -3.09 -34.57
CA GLU A 2 -28.87 -3.83 -33.72
C GLU A 2 -28.22 -4.75 -32.67
N ASN A 3 -27.27 -5.62 -33.05
CA ASN A 3 -26.59 -6.50 -32.09
C ASN A 3 -25.75 -5.73 -31.06
N PHE A 4 -25.34 -4.49 -31.37
CA PHE A 4 -24.57 -3.66 -30.44
C PHE A 4 -25.48 -2.98 -29.42
N GLU A 5 -26.70 -2.59 -29.82
CA GLU A 5 -27.70 -2.05 -28.89
C GLU A 5 -28.30 -3.13 -27.98
N ILE A 6 -28.49 -4.36 -28.49
CA ILE A 6 -28.93 -5.50 -27.67
C ILE A 6 -27.88 -5.83 -26.60
N LEU A 7 -26.60 -5.91 -26.97
CA LEU A 7 -25.51 -6.08 -26.01
C LEU A 7 -25.46 -4.93 -24.98
N LEU A 8 -25.57 -3.68 -25.44
CA LEU A 8 -25.60 -2.52 -24.53
C LEU A 8 -26.80 -2.56 -23.58
N GLY A 9 -27.94 -3.10 -24.01
CA GLY A 9 -29.12 -3.31 -23.17
C GLY A 9 -28.90 -4.32 -22.04
N GLU A 10 -28.26 -5.46 -22.34
CA GLU A 10 -27.97 -6.52 -21.37
C GLU A 10 -26.92 -6.11 -20.32
N TYR A 11 -25.92 -5.30 -20.72
CA TYR A 11 -24.88 -4.82 -19.81
C TYR A 11 -25.19 -3.48 -19.14
N ARG A 12 -26.31 -2.84 -19.49
CA ARG A 12 -26.64 -1.46 -19.07
C ARG A 12 -26.59 -1.26 -17.56
N ASN A 13 -26.94 -2.28 -16.79
CA ASN A 13 -27.04 -2.19 -15.33
C ASN A 13 -25.79 -2.67 -14.59
N TYR A 14 -24.79 -3.18 -15.31
CA TYR A 14 -23.51 -3.61 -14.73
C TYR A 14 -22.50 -2.48 -14.56
N PHE A 15 -22.66 -1.38 -15.31
CA PHE A 15 -21.79 -0.20 -15.24
C PHE A 15 -22.64 1.04 -15.01
N LEU A 16 -22.16 1.98 -14.20
CA LEU A 16 -22.83 3.27 -14.05
C LEU A 16 -22.76 4.04 -15.38
N ASP A 17 -23.91 4.37 -15.95
CA ASP A 17 -24.02 5.17 -17.16
C ASP A 17 -23.68 6.65 -16.84
N PRO A 18 -22.70 7.27 -17.51
CA PRO A 18 -22.34 8.68 -17.29
C PRO A 18 -23.48 9.68 -17.49
N SER A 19 -24.51 9.33 -18.27
CA SER A 19 -25.73 10.13 -18.40
C SER A 19 -26.62 10.11 -17.15
N GLY A 20 -26.34 9.20 -16.21
CA GLY A 20 -27.13 8.96 -15.01
C GLY A 20 -28.37 8.10 -15.25
N SER A 21 -28.54 7.50 -16.44
CA SER A 21 -29.77 6.78 -16.80
C SER A 21 -30.12 5.61 -15.87
N ASN A 22 -29.12 4.98 -15.27
CA ASN A 22 -29.27 3.88 -14.30
C ASN A 22 -28.82 4.27 -12.87
N LEU A 23 -28.70 5.56 -12.55
CA LEU A 23 -28.23 6.05 -11.25
C LEU A 23 -29.05 5.48 -10.08
N LYS A 24 -30.37 5.37 -10.26
CA LYS A 24 -31.27 4.82 -9.24
C LYS A 24 -30.92 3.37 -8.87
N GLU A 25 -30.57 2.57 -9.87
CA GLU A 25 -30.23 1.17 -9.70
C GLU A 25 -28.83 1.01 -9.10
N PHE A 26 -27.86 1.79 -9.57
CA PHE A 26 -26.53 1.86 -8.96
C PHE A 26 -26.59 2.22 -7.47
N LEU A 27 -27.37 3.25 -7.12
CA LEU A 27 -27.58 3.64 -5.72
C LEU A 27 -28.34 2.58 -4.94
N HIS A 28 -29.32 1.90 -5.54
CA HIS A 28 -30.05 0.82 -4.88
C HIS A 28 -29.10 -0.28 -4.40
N TYR A 29 -28.26 -0.81 -5.30
CA TYR A 29 -27.33 -1.90 -4.96
C TYR A 29 -26.20 -1.44 -4.03
N SER A 30 -25.64 -0.24 -4.27
CA SER A 30 -24.62 0.35 -3.40
C SER A 30 -25.12 0.52 -1.97
N ASN A 31 -26.36 1.02 -1.80
CA ASN A 31 -26.97 1.21 -0.49
C ASN A 31 -27.38 -0.10 0.17
N LYS A 32 -27.91 -1.07 -0.59
CA LYS A 32 -28.24 -2.41 -0.09
C LYS A 32 -26.99 -3.07 0.50
N MET A 33 -25.88 -3.02 -0.22
CA MET A 33 -24.61 -3.59 0.24
C MET A 33 -24.02 -2.83 1.43
N LEU A 34 -23.93 -1.49 1.36
CA LEU A 34 -23.42 -0.67 2.46
C LEU A 34 -24.23 -0.89 3.75
N THR A 35 -25.55 -0.99 3.63
CA THR A 35 -26.44 -1.28 4.77
C THR A 35 -26.10 -2.64 5.40
N LYS A 36 -25.96 -3.70 4.58
CA LYS A 36 -25.56 -5.04 5.06
C LYS A 36 -24.21 -5.02 5.78
N VAL A 37 -23.20 -4.33 5.21
CA VAL A 37 -21.86 -4.20 5.83
C VAL A 37 -21.92 -3.42 7.15
N LEU A 38 -22.68 -2.33 7.22
CA LEU A 38 -22.82 -1.55 8.46
C LEU A 38 -23.57 -2.32 9.55
N GLN A 39 -24.62 -3.05 9.19
CA GLN A 39 -25.36 -3.94 10.11
C GLN A 39 -24.44 -5.04 10.66
N MET A 40 -23.71 -5.70 9.76
CA MET A 40 -22.69 -6.69 10.11
C MET A 40 -21.66 -6.11 11.10
N TYR A 41 -21.13 -4.93 10.81
CA TYR A 41 -20.03 -4.34 11.58
C TYR A 41 -20.49 -3.81 12.95
N THR A 42 -21.62 -3.10 12.97
CA THR A 42 -22.13 -2.44 14.19
C THR A 42 -22.99 -3.35 15.06
N LYS A 43 -23.46 -4.48 14.52
CA LYS A 43 -24.46 -5.37 15.15
C LYS A 43 -25.75 -4.63 15.51
N ARG A 44 -26.13 -3.62 14.72
CA ARG A 44 -27.34 -2.80 14.89
C ARG A 44 -28.13 -2.76 13.60
N ASP A 45 -29.42 -2.54 13.73
CA ASP A 45 -30.26 -2.22 12.58
C ASP A 45 -29.87 -0.85 12.04
N VAL A 46 -29.32 -0.85 10.82
CA VAL A 46 -28.97 0.37 10.09
C VAL A 46 -29.96 0.54 8.95
N LYS A 47 -30.50 1.76 8.82
CA LYS A 47 -31.27 2.18 7.65
C LYS A 47 -30.56 3.39 7.04
N VAL A 48 -30.05 3.24 5.83
CA VAL A 48 -29.46 4.35 5.08
C VAL A 48 -30.59 5.05 4.33
N LYS A 49 -30.95 6.28 4.73
CA LYS A 49 -31.94 7.11 4.04
C LYS A 49 -31.22 8.19 3.23
N ILE A 50 -31.25 8.08 1.91
CA ILE A 50 -30.77 9.11 0.98
C ILE A 50 -32.00 9.65 0.24
N SER A 51 -32.22 10.95 0.30
CA SER A 51 -33.32 11.61 -0.39
C SER A 51 -32.97 11.92 -1.85
N TYR A 52 -33.50 11.10 -2.75
CA TYR A 52 -33.71 11.35 -4.19
C TYR A 52 -35.02 10.62 -4.56
N VAL A 53 -35.86 11.17 -5.45
CA VAL A 53 -37.28 10.74 -5.62
C VAL A 53 -37.46 9.21 -5.67
N GLY A 54 -38.00 8.63 -4.59
CA GLY A 54 -38.44 7.22 -4.49
C GLY A 54 -37.86 6.44 -3.31
N GLU A 55 -38.73 5.85 -2.47
CA GLU A 55 -38.37 5.12 -1.25
C GLU A 55 -38.26 3.60 -1.45
N ARG A 56 -37.21 2.97 -0.90
CA ARG A 56 -37.21 1.58 -0.40
C ARG A 56 -36.19 1.41 0.73
N THR A 57 -36.55 0.66 1.77
CA THR A 57 -35.68 0.25 2.90
C THR A 57 -35.72 -1.27 3.05
N ALA A 58 -34.58 -1.89 3.38
CA ALA A 58 -34.47 -3.30 3.74
C ALA A 58 -33.84 -3.44 5.15
N GLU A 59 -34.31 -4.41 5.92
CA GLU A 59 -33.86 -4.77 7.28
C GLU A 59 -33.18 -6.14 7.27
N ILE A 60 -31.97 -6.25 7.83
CA ILE A 60 -31.27 -7.52 8.07
C ILE A 60 -30.43 -7.39 9.35
N SER A 61 -30.46 -8.39 10.23
CA SER A 61 -29.78 -8.39 11.54
C SER A 61 -28.89 -9.62 11.69
N ILE A 62 -27.58 -9.48 12.01
CA ILE A 62 -26.72 -10.66 12.21
C ILE A 62 -25.61 -10.47 13.27
N HIS A 63 -25.53 -11.44 14.19
CA HIS A 63 -24.35 -11.76 15.00
C HIS A 63 -23.90 -13.16 14.60
N ASP A 64 -22.67 -13.31 14.10
CA ASP A 64 -22.18 -14.59 13.59
C ASP A 64 -21.05 -15.16 14.46
N LYS A 65 -21.13 -16.46 14.75
CA LYS A 65 -20.13 -17.27 15.45
C LYS A 65 -19.75 -18.51 14.63
N THR A 66 -20.00 -18.49 13.32
CA THR A 66 -19.76 -19.61 12.42
C THR A 66 -18.28 -20.03 12.43
N ASP A 67 -18.02 -21.33 12.50
CA ASP A 67 -16.67 -21.88 12.50
C ASP A 67 -16.05 -21.90 11.09
N SER A 68 -14.72 -21.97 10.99
CA SER A 68 -14.00 -21.92 9.71
C SER A 68 -14.39 -23.03 8.72
N SER A 69 -14.83 -24.21 9.18
CA SER A 69 -15.19 -25.30 8.28
C SER A 69 -16.52 -25.02 7.59
N THR A 70 -17.48 -24.47 8.34
CA THR A 70 -18.78 -24.03 7.82
C THR A 70 -18.62 -22.85 6.85
N ILE A 71 -17.76 -21.86 7.14
CA ILE A 71 -17.46 -20.75 6.22
C ILE A 71 -16.89 -21.28 4.90
N LYS A 72 -15.88 -22.16 4.96
CA LYS A 72 -15.27 -22.75 3.77
C LYS A 72 -16.28 -23.50 2.93
N LYS A 73 -17.18 -24.26 3.57
CA LYS A 73 -18.25 -24.97 2.88
C LYS A 73 -19.21 -23.99 2.19
N LYS A 74 -19.65 -22.92 2.86
CA LYS A 74 -20.49 -21.88 2.26
C LYS A 74 -19.84 -21.26 1.01
N ILE A 75 -18.55 -20.92 1.08
CA ILE A 75 -17.80 -20.36 -0.06
C ILE A 75 -17.69 -21.37 -1.20
N PHE A 76 -17.39 -22.64 -0.88
CA PHE A 76 -17.33 -23.72 -1.86
C PHE A 76 -18.70 -23.90 -2.54
N ASP A 77 -19.76 -24.03 -1.76
CA ASP A 77 -21.12 -24.22 -2.28
C ASP A 77 -21.58 -23.02 -3.14
N ALA A 78 -21.09 -21.80 -2.84
CA ALA A 78 -21.44 -20.58 -3.58
C ALA A 78 -20.59 -20.33 -4.84
N ALA A 79 -19.31 -20.76 -4.87
CA ALA A 79 -18.36 -20.30 -5.89
C ALA A 79 -17.21 -21.29 -6.20
N PHE A 80 -17.40 -22.60 -5.98
CA PHE A 80 -16.37 -23.60 -6.28
C PHE A 80 -16.03 -23.68 -7.77
N GLU A 81 -17.05 -23.63 -8.63
CA GLU A 81 -16.87 -23.62 -10.09
C GLU A 81 -17.14 -22.21 -10.63
N MET A 82 -16.40 -21.85 -11.68
CA MET A 82 -16.69 -20.63 -12.43
C MET A 82 -18.06 -20.79 -13.09
N PRO A 83 -19.04 -19.92 -12.79
CA PRO A 83 -20.39 -20.10 -13.28
C PRO A 83 -20.43 -19.93 -14.81
N GLU A 84 -21.17 -20.80 -15.49
CA GLU A 84 -21.36 -20.71 -16.95
C GLU A 84 -22.28 -19.55 -17.35
N ASN A 85 -23.11 -19.07 -16.43
CA ASN A 85 -24.08 -17.99 -16.63
C ASN A 85 -23.93 -16.91 -15.56
N GLY A 86 -24.29 -15.67 -15.91
CA GLY A 86 -24.32 -14.57 -14.94
C GLY A 86 -25.45 -14.72 -13.92
N HIS A 87 -25.22 -14.26 -12.70
CA HIS A 87 -26.23 -14.19 -11.64
C HIS A 87 -26.73 -12.75 -11.50
N SER A 88 -27.91 -12.57 -10.90
CA SER A 88 -28.46 -11.23 -10.67
C SER A 88 -27.63 -10.44 -9.65
N LEU A 89 -27.63 -9.11 -9.74
CA LEU A 89 -26.99 -8.24 -8.73
C LEU A 89 -27.61 -8.41 -7.34
N ASP A 90 -28.90 -8.75 -7.26
CA ASP A 90 -29.57 -9.05 -5.98
C ASP A 90 -28.99 -10.28 -5.31
N GLU A 91 -28.83 -11.37 -6.07
CA GLU A 91 -28.24 -12.61 -5.59
C GLU A 91 -26.79 -12.42 -5.16
N LEU A 92 -26.01 -11.64 -5.93
CA LEU A 92 -24.64 -11.30 -5.56
C LEU A 92 -24.58 -10.55 -4.21
N VAL A 93 -25.39 -9.50 -4.05
CA VAL A 93 -25.42 -8.69 -2.83
C VAL A 93 -25.90 -9.51 -1.62
N ASP A 94 -26.85 -10.42 -1.82
CA ASP A 94 -27.36 -11.28 -0.75
C ASP A 94 -26.33 -12.34 -0.36
N THR A 95 -25.71 -13.01 -1.33
CA THR A 95 -24.64 -13.99 -1.11
C THR A 95 -23.43 -13.38 -0.40
N LEU A 96 -22.94 -12.24 -0.91
CA LEU A 96 -21.84 -11.51 -0.27
C LEU A 96 -22.22 -11.06 1.14
N GLY A 97 -23.44 -10.54 1.31
CA GLY A 97 -23.95 -10.14 2.62
C GLY A 97 -23.93 -11.26 3.66
N ASP A 98 -24.27 -12.48 3.25
CA ASP A 98 -24.29 -13.66 4.12
C ASP A 98 -22.88 -14.18 4.43
N LEU A 99 -21.98 -14.18 3.42
CA LEU A 99 -20.59 -14.59 3.59
C LEU A 99 -19.82 -13.64 4.52
N LEU A 100 -20.02 -12.33 4.36
CA LEU A 100 -19.29 -11.33 5.14
C LEU A 100 -19.64 -11.36 6.63
N GLN A 101 -20.75 -11.99 7.03
CA GLN A 101 -21.13 -12.05 8.46
C GLN A 101 -20.09 -12.70 9.34
N SER A 102 -19.32 -13.62 8.77
CA SER A 102 -18.27 -14.32 9.46
C SER A 102 -16.92 -13.57 9.46
N GLU A 103 -16.87 -12.35 8.91
CA GLU A 103 -15.65 -11.54 8.87
C GLU A 103 -15.27 -10.92 10.22
N VAL A 104 -13.99 -10.60 10.35
CA VAL A 104 -13.44 -9.97 11.56
C VAL A 104 -13.96 -8.53 11.67
N CYS A 105 -14.78 -8.28 12.69
CA CYS A 105 -15.24 -6.93 13.05
C CYS A 105 -14.35 -6.34 14.16
N PHE A 106 -13.69 -5.21 13.91
CA PHE A 106 -12.91 -4.54 14.96
C PHE A 106 -13.84 -3.93 16.00
N ASN A 107 -13.51 -4.12 17.27
CA ASN A 107 -14.22 -3.54 18.40
C ASN A 107 -13.22 -3.08 19.46
N THR A 108 -13.70 -2.50 20.55
CA THR A 108 -12.85 -1.96 21.63
C THR A 108 -11.98 -3.00 22.33
N LYS A 109 -12.19 -4.30 22.07
CA LYS A 109 -11.40 -5.42 22.59
C LYS A 109 -10.39 -5.97 21.58
N PHE A 110 -10.42 -5.52 20.31
CA PHE A 110 -9.47 -5.95 19.30
C PHE A 110 -8.13 -5.23 19.49
N LEU A 111 -7.19 -5.87 20.18
CA LEU A 111 -5.87 -5.29 20.53
C LEU A 111 -4.69 -6.22 20.18
N GLY A 112 -4.94 -7.32 19.46
CA GLY A 112 -3.96 -8.39 19.26
C GLY A 112 -3.11 -8.30 18.00
N GLN A 113 -3.41 -7.40 17.06
CA GLN A 113 -2.75 -7.33 15.76
C GLN A 113 -2.48 -5.87 15.36
N MET A 114 -1.45 -5.65 14.53
CA MET A 114 -1.17 -4.36 13.89
C MET A 114 -2.12 -4.09 12.71
N HIS A 115 -3.42 -4.26 12.95
CA HIS A 115 -4.46 -4.07 11.93
C HIS A 115 -5.61 -3.29 12.57
N PRO A 116 -5.66 -1.96 12.43
CA PRO A 116 -6.75 -1.16 12.94
C PRO A 116 -7.95 -1.19 12.00
N HIS A 117 -9.08 -0.63 12.46
CA HIS A 117 -10.14 -0.20 11.56
C HIS A 117 -9.75 1.12 10.89
N ASP A 118 -10.24 1.34 9.67
CA ASP A 118 -10.01 2.57 8.93
C ASP A 118 -10.60 3.80 9.63
N SER A 119 -9.93 4.94 9.44
CA SER A 119 -10.49 6.24 9.83
C SER A 119 -11.63 6.65 8.88
N ILE A 120 -12.58 7.45 9.37
CA ILE A 120 -13.69 7.95 8.54
C ILE A 120 -13.18 8.68 7.28
N PRO A 121 -12.17 9.58 7.33
CA PRO A 121 -11.63 10.21 6.13
C PRO A 121 -11.05 9.21 5.13
N SER A 122 -10.32 8.18 5.61
CA SER A 122 -9.76 7.13 4.77
C SER A 122 -10.85 6.35 4.05
N PHE A 123 -11.92 5.99 4.76
CA PHE A 123 -13.06 5.28 4.19
C PHE A 123 -13.77 6.09 3.09
N VAL A 124 -14.05 7.37 3.35
CA VAL A 124 -14.68 8.27 2.37
C VAL A 124 -13.77 8.44 1.14
N ALA A 125 -12.48 8.71 1.35
CA ALA A 125 -11.51 8.83 0.28
C ALA A 125 -11.37 7.52 -0.52
N GLY A 126 -11.43 6.36 0.14
CA GLY A 126 -11.36 5.04 -0.50
C GLY A 126 -12.54 4.76 -1.43
N ILE A 127 -13.77 5.13 -1.03
CA ILE A 127 -14.95 5.05 -1.91
C ILE A 127 -14.76 5.97 -3.12
N THR A 128 -14.32 7.21 -2.91
CA THR A 128 -14.07 8.16 -4.00
C THR A 128 -12.98 7.65 -4.94
N ALA A 129 -11.86 7.16 -4.42
CA ALA A 129 -10.76 6.60 -5.20
C ALA A 129 -11.22 5.39 -6.02
N LYS A 130 -12.01 4.49 -5.43
CA LYS A 130 -12.60 3.35 -6.13
C LYS A 130 -13.55 3.78 -7.25
N PHE A 131 -14.34 4.81 -7.01
CA PHE A 131 -15.26 5.35 -8.01
C PHE A 131 -14.52 6.00 -9.19
N LEU A 132 -13.51 6.82 -8.90
CA LEU A 132 -12.69 7.46 -9.93
C LEU A 132 -11.84 6.46 -10.72
N ASN A 133 -11.43 5.37 -10.07
CA ASN A 133 -10.64 4.29 -10.67
C ASN A 133 -9.42 4.81 -11.46
N GLY A 134 -8.79 5.86 -10.94
CA GLY A 134 -7.64 6.50 -11.57
C GLY A 134 -6.40 5.60 -11.52
N ASN A 135 -5.49 5.82 -12.46
CA ASN A 135 -4.23 5.07 -12.54
C ASN A 135 -3.03 5.99 -12.37
N THR A 136 -2.47 6.05 -11.15
CA THR A 136 -1.36 6.94 -10.78
C THR A 136 -0.04 6.67 -11.51
N VAL A 137 0.04 5.62 -12.35
CA VAL A 137 1.20 5.39 -13.23
C VAL A 137 1.32 6.49 -14.30
N ALA A 138 0.21 7.12 -14.68
CA ALA A 138 0.13 8.04 -15.80
C ALA A 138 -0.78 9.23 -15.43
N GLU A 139 -0.22 10.43 -15.46
CA GLU A 139 -0.88 11.65 -14.98
C GLU A 139 -2.15 11.95 -15.79
N GLU A 140 -2.18 11.67 -17.09
CA GLU A 140 -3.32 11.95 -17.97
C GLU A 140 -4.61 11.24 -17.55
N VAL A 141 -4.51 10.10 -16.85
CA VAL A 141 -5.62 9.30 -16.33
C VAL A 141 -5.74 9.37 -14.80
N SER A 142 -4.99 10.25 -14.14
CA SER A 142 -4.95 10.36 -12.67
C SER A 142 -4.55 11.75 -12.15
N ARG A 143 -4.77 12.81 -12.93
CA ARG A 143 -4.26 14.18 -12.72
C ARG A 143 -4.29 14.65 -11.26
N VAL A 144 -5.47 14.66 -10.64
CA VAL A 144 -5.63 15.15 -9.26
C VAL A 144 -4.91 14.22 -8.28
N THR A 145 -5.08 12.91 -8.42
CA THR A 145 -4.49 11.91 -7.52
C THR A 145 -2.97 11.86 -7.61
N THR A 146 -2.36 12.13 -8.76
CA THR A 146 -0.91 12.27 -8.93
C THR A 146 -0.35 13.38 -8.02
N TYR A 147 -0.95 14.57 -8.05
CA TYR A 147 -0.48 15.68 -7.20
C TYR A 147 -0.84 15.48 -5.72
N LEU A 148 -1.95 14.83 -5.40
CA LEU A 148 -2.27 14.44 -4.02
C LEU A 148 -1.22 13.47 -3.46
N GLU A 149 -0.75 12.51 -4.28
CA GLU A 149 0.35 11.62 -3.89
C GLU A 149 1.64 12.40 -3.63
N LYS A 150 2.05 13.29 -4.55
CA LYS A 150 3.23 14.16 -4.36
C LYS A 150 3.14 14.99 -3.08
N GLN A 151 1.98 15.58 -2.81
CA GLN A 151 1.75 16.36 -1.59
C GLN A 151 1.83 15.50 -0.32
N ALA A 152 1.22 14.32 -0.32
CA ALA A 152 1.25 13.41 0.82
C ALA A 152 2.67 12.87 1.09
N VAL A 153 3.42 12.52 0.04
CA VAL A 153 4.83 12.13 0.13
C VAL A 153 5.66 13.29 0.70
N GLY A 154 5.41 14.53 0.26
CA GLY A 154 6.05 15.71 0.81
C GLY A 154 5.84 15.86 2.33
N TRP A 155 4.59 15.69 2.81
CA TRP A 155 4.29 15.71 4.24
C TRP A 155 5.02 14.60 5.01
N LEU A 156 5.14 13.40 4.42
CA LEU A 156 5.85 12.28 5.04
C LEU A 156 7.37 12.51 5.10
N ALA A 157 7.95 13.10 4.05
CA ALA A 157 9.36 13.48 4.02
C ALA A 157 9.67 14.50 5.13
N GLU A 158 8.86 15.55 5.25
CA GLU A 158 8.97 16.57 6.29
C GLU A 158 8.82 15.97 7.70
N ALA A 159 7.82 15.12 7.91
CA ALA A 159 7.61 14.42 9.19
C ALA A 159 8.81 13.53 9.58
N CYS A 160 9.56 13.01 8.60
CA CYS A 160 10.78 12.25 8.83
C CYS A 160 12.04 13.13 9.05
N GLY A 161 11.94 14.45 8.87
CA GLY A 161 13.03 15.41 8.98
C GLY A 161 13.83 15.62 7.69
N TYR A 162 13.25 15.28 6.54
CA TYR A 162 13.83 15.53 5.22
C TYR A 162 13.17 16.75 4.55
N ASN A 163 13.89 17.43 3.67
CA ASN A 163 13.31 18.49 2.85
C ASN A 163 12.44 17.86 1.74
N PRO A 164 11.15 18.19 1.61
CA PRO A 164 10.30 17.60 0.57
C PRO A 164 10.69 18.07 -0.83
N ASP A 165 10.42 17.22 -1.83
CA ASP A 165 10.48 17.59 -3.24
C ASP A 165 9.27 18.44 -3.64
N LEU A 166 9.54 19.70 -4.01
CA LEU A 166 8.55 20.71 -4.40
C LEU A 166 8.64 21.11 -5.88
N THR A 167 9.47 20.42 -6.68
CA THR A 167 9.68 20.74 -8.10
C THR A 167 8.38 20.73 -8.92
N TRP A 168 7.39 19.94 -8.50
CA TRP A 168 6.07 19.87 -9.14
C TRP A 168 5.21 21.14 -8.97
N LEU A 169 5.65 22.12 -8.17
CA LEU A 169 5.02 23.43 -8.00
C LEU A 169 5.67 24.53 -8.87
N GLU A 170 6.77 24.24 -9.57
CA GLU A 170 7.56 25.23 -10.33
C GLU A 170 6.74 26.00 -11.37
N ASP A 171 5.79 25.32 -12.01
CA ASP A 171 4.96 25.89 -13.08
C ASP A 171 3.77 26.72 -12.58
N ILE A 172 3.59 26.85 -11.26
CA ILE A 172 2.50 27.64 -10.68
C ILE A 172 2.84 29.13 -10.76
N LYS A 173 1.91 29.93 -11.29
CA LYS A 173 2.02 31.40 -11.29
C LYS A 173 1.85 31.94 -9.86
N LEU A 174 2.96 32.05 -9.14
CA LEU A 174 3.06 32.70 -7.84
C LEU A 174 3.79 34.04 -7.96
N GLU A 175 3.43 35.00 -7.12
CA GLU A 175 4.02 36.35 -7.14
C GLU A 175 4.55 36.76 -5.75
N GLY A 176 5.52 37.69 -5.78
CA GLY A 176 6.11 38.28 -4.58
C GLY A 176 6.84 37.28 -3.68
N LYS A 177 6.80 37.53 -2.37
CA LYS A 177 7.57 36.79 -1.35
C LYS A 177 7.32 35.28 -1.35
N ILE A 178 6.14 34.82 -1.76
CA ILE A 178 5.80 33.39 -1.79
C ILE A 178 6.64 32.67 -2.85
N LYS A 179 6.80 33.26 -4.03
CA LYS A 179 7.63 32.69 -5.09
C LYS A 179 9.10 32.63 -4.67
N GLU A 180 9.63 33.69 -4.08
CA GLU A 180 11.02 33.72 -3.60
C GLU A 180 11.32 32.65 -2.54
N VAL A 181 10.34 32.35 -1.68
CA VAL A 181 10.47 31.27 -0.69
C VAL A 181 10.45 29.91 -1.38
N LEU A 182 9.53 29.71 -2.32
CA LEU A 182 9.41 28.44 -3.06
C LEU A 182 10.69 28.14 -3.87
N ASP A 183 11.18 29.11 -4.65
CA ASP A 183 12.38 28.95 -5.48
C ASP A 183 13.58 28.53 -4.62
N LYS A 184 13.76 29.14 -3.43
CA LYS A 184 14.81 28.76 -2.48
C LYS A 184 14.63 27.35 -1.91
N MET A 185 13.39 26.92 -1.67
CA MET A 185 13.11 25.58 -1.13
C MET A 185 13.39 24.49 -2.18
N ILE A 186 13.16 24.79 -3.46
CA ILE A 186 13.42 23.90 -4.58
C ILE A 186 14.92 23.67 -4.82
N GLU A 187 15.76 24.68 -4.60
CA GLU A 187 17.21 24.57 -4.76
C GLU A 187 17.91 23.70 -3.69
N LEU A 188 17.22 23.39 -2.58
CA LEU A 188 17.77 22.55 -1.53
C LEU A 188 17.75 21.07 -1.93
N PRO A 189 18.73 20.25 -1.46
CA PRO A 189 18.66 18.81 -1.61
C PRO A 189 17.32 18.28 -1.08
N SER A 190 16.51 17.71 -1.96
CA SER A 190 15.16 17.28 -1.66
C SER A 190 15.08 15.76 -1.47
N SER A 191 13.99 15.32 -0.88
CA SER A 191 13.63 13.92 -0.68
C SER A 191 12.24 13.69 -1.22
N SER A 192 12.10 12.59 -1.94
CA SER A 192 10.87 12.18 -2.59
C SER A 192 10.62 10.69 -2.34
N GLY A 193 9.52 10.20 -2.88
CA GLY A 193 9.07 8.83 -2.71
C GLY A 193 7.76 8.60 -3.43
N ASN A 194 7.18 7.43 -3.21
CA ASN A 194 5.91 7.02 -3.79
C ASN A 194 5.13 6.17 -2.78
N ILE A 195 3.82 6.13 -2.93
CA ILE A 195 2.98 5.23 -2.13
C ILE A 195 3.12 3.81 -2.69
N THR A 196 3.24 2.83 -1.81
CA THR A 196 3.40 1.42 -2.18
C THR A 196 2.26 0.56 -1.64
N CYS A 197 2.09 -0.64 -2.19
CA CYS A 197 1.12 -1.64 -1.71
C CYS A 197 1.60 -2.29 -0.39
N GLY A 198 1.82 -1.48 0.66
CA GLY A 198 2.24 -1.91 1.99
C GLY A 198 3.74 -1.90 2.25
N GLY A 199 4.12 -2.17 3.51
CA GLY A 199 5.51 -2.05 3.99
C GLY A 199 6.51 -3.01 3.33
N THR A 200 6.07 -4.19 2.88
CA THR A 200 6.95 -5.15 2.19
C THR A 200 7.45 -4.59 0.85
N THR A 201 6.58 -3.94 0.07
CA THR A 201 6.96 -3.35 -1.22
C THR A 201 7.80 -2.08 -1.04
N ALA A 202 7.52 -1.28 0.01
CA ALA A 202 8.37 -0.16 0.41
C ALA A 202 9.80 -0.60 0.77
N ASN A 203 9.94 -1.63 1.60
CA ASN A 203 11.24 -2.21 1.95
C ASN A 203 11.97 -2.75 0.71
N PHE A 204 11.24 -3.33 -0.24
CA PHE A 204 11.85 -3.85 -1.46
C PHE A 204 12.39 -2.73 -2.34
N ALA A 205 11.60 -1.67 -2.54
CA ALA A 205 12.04 -0.49 -3.28
C ALA A 205 13.30 0.14 -2.64
N ALA A 206 13.29 0.33 -1.32
CA ALA A 206 14.44 0.85 -0.59
C ALA A 206 15.69 -0.03 -0.75
N LEU A 207 15.53 -1.36 -0.66
CA LEU A 207 16.63 -2.29 -0.85
C LEU A 207 17.19 -2.26 -2.28
N LEU A 208 16.33 -2.14 -3.29
CA LEU A 208 16.75 -2.03 -4.70
C LEU A 208 17.49 -0.72 -4.96
N VAL A 209 17.02 0.40 -4.40
CA VAL A 209 17.73 1.69 -4.48
C VAL A 209 19.10 1.59 -3.82
N ALA A 210 19.18 1.02 -2.61
CA ALA A 210 20.45 0.81 -1.90
C ALA A 210 21.42 -0.08 -2.68
N ARG A 211 20.92 -1.21 -3.22
CA ARG A 211 21.69 -2.12 -4.08
C ARG A 211 22.24 -1.41 -5.31
N ASN A 212 21.37 -0.71 -6.04
CA ASN A 212 21.76 -0.03 -7.28
C ASN A 212 22.79 1.08 -7.00
N LYS A 213 22.62 1.84 -5.91
CA LYS A 213 23.56 2.88 -5.49
C LYS A 213 24.92 2.30 -5.10
N ALA A 214 24.94 1.23 -4.30
CA ALA A 214 26.19 0.65 -3.79
C ALA A 214 27.11 0.13 -4.91
N PHE A 215 26.53 -0.37 -6.00
CA PHE A 215 27.29 -0.92 -7.13
C PHE A 215 27.29 0.00 -8.35
N MET A 216 26.85 1.25 -8.19
CA MET A 216 26.78 2.20 -9.30
C MET A 216 28.15 2.35 -9.97
N GLU A 217 29.21 2.65 -9.21
CA GLU A 217 30.56 2.80 -9.77
C GLU A 217 31.13 1.48 -10.29
N ASP A 218 30.98 0.37 -9.57
CA ASP A 218 31.55 -0.94 -9.91
C ASP A 218 31.04 -1.52 -11.24
N ILE A 219 29.80 -1.17 -11.62
CA ILE A 219 29.18 -1.63 -12.85
C ILE A 219 29.23 -0.53 -13.94
N TYR A 220 29.38 0.75 -13.56
CA TYR A 220 29.59 1.84 -14.52
C TYR A 220 30.81 1.65 -15.42
N TRP A 221 31.86 0.94 -14.97
CA TRP A 221 32.99 0.56 -15.83
C TRP A 221 32.57 -0.34 -17.01
N ARG A 222 31.45 -1.05 -16.90
CA ARG A 222 30.81 -1.81 -17.99
C ARG A 222 29.89 -0.95 -18.88
N LYS A 223 29.74 0.35 -18.55
CA LYS A 223 28.79 1.32 -19.12
C LYS A 223 27.32 1.02 -18.85
N GLU A 224 27.02 0.08 -17.96
CA GLU A 224 25.67 -0.41 -17.65
C GLU A 224 25.46 -0.34 -16.12
N GLY A 225 24.24 -0.09 -15.65
CA GLY A 225 23.94 -0.10 -14.21
C GLY A 225 23.59 -1.52 -13.70
N VAL A 226 23.45 -1.72 -12.37
CA VAL A 226 22.94 -2.99 -11.81
C VAL A 226 21.60 -3.41 -12.44
N ALA A 227 20.76 -2.43 -12.79
CA ALA A 227 19.46 -2.68 -13.41
C ALA A 227 19.58 -3.34 -14.79
N GLU A 228 20.67 -3.11 -15.51
CA GLU A 228 20.92 -3.65 -16.85
C GLU A 228 21.82 -4.89 -16.79
N ALA A 229 22.93 -4.81 -16.06
CA ALA A 229 23.93 -5.88 -16.00
C ALA A 229 23.58 -7.02 -15.02
N GLY A 230 22.69 -6.77 -14.05
CA GLY A 230 22.46 -7.66 -12.91
C GLY A 230 23.65 -7.75 -11.94
N LEU A 231 23.45 -8.47 -10.82
CA LEU A 231 24.54 -8.82 -9.91
C LEU A 231 25.22 -10.11 -10.38
N THR A 232 26.55 -10.16 -10.36
CA THR A 232 27.33 -11.37 -10.60
C THR A 232 27.98 -11.84 -9.30
N LYS A 233 28.75 -12.94 -9.35
CA LYS A 233 29.50 -13.43 -8.17
C LYS A 233 30.61 -12.47 -7.70
N LYS A 234 31.01 -11.49 -8.52
CA LYS A 234 32.05 -10.51 -8.16
C LYS A 234 31.51 -9.41 -7.25
N GLU A 235 30.23 -9.07 -7.39
CA GLU A 235 29.56 -8.05 -6.59
C GLU A 235 29.00 -8.69 -5.31
N ASP A 236 29.77 -8.70 -4.23
CA ASP A 236 29.33 -9.25 -2.94
C ASP A 236 28.86 -8.15 -1.98
N CYS A 237 27.74 -8.39 -1.31
CA CYS A 237 27.15 -7.46 -0.36
C CYS A 237 26.40 -8.16 0.77
N VAL A 238 26.13 -7.39 1.82
CA VAL A 238 25.38 -7.81 3.01
C VAL A 238 24.38 -6.74 3.43
N VAL A 239 23.31 -7.21 4.05
CA VAL A 239 22.26 -6.38 4.67
C VAL A 239 22.23 -6.71 6.15
N PHE A 240 22.28 -5.71 7.02
CA PHE A 240 22.15 -5.92 8.46
C PHE A 240 20.80 -5.44 8.97
N GLY A 241 20.23 -6.18 9.91
CA GLY A 241 19.04 -5.77 10.65
C GLY A 241 19.01 -6.41 12.02
N SER A 242 18.11 -5.96 12.87
CA SER A 242 17.86 -6.58 14.17
C SER A 242 17.48 -8.06 14.03
N GLU A 243 17.76 -8.85 15.06
CA GLU A 243 17.18 -10.19 15.20
C GLU A 243 15.63 -10.21 15.16
N TYR A 244 15.00 -9.08 15.52
CA TYR A 244 13.55 -8.85 15.49
C TYR A 244 13.04 -8.22 14.19
N SER A 245 13.92 -7.92 13.22
CA SER A 245 13.49 -7.30 11.97
C SER A 245 12.47 -8.17 11.25
N HIS A 246 11.55 -7.50 10.54
CA HIS A 246 10.43 -8.15 9.87
C HIS A 246 10.91 -9.24 8.90
N TYR A 247 10.22 -10.38 8.91
CA TYR A 247 10.61 -11.56 8.13
C TYR A 247 10.69 -11.31 6.62
N SER A 248 10.04 -10.26 6.12
CA SER A 248 10.08 -9.92 4.69
C SER A 248 11.49 -9.62 4.21
N ILE A 249 12.36 -9.00 5.02
CA ILE A 249 13.67 -8.52 4.58
C ILE A 249 14.55 -9.65 4.04
N GLU A 250 14.58 -10.79 4.72
CA GLU A 250 15.31 -11.97 4.28
C GLU A 250 14.81 -12.48 2.92
N LYS A 251 13.48 -12.51 2.73
CA LYS A 251 12.84 -12.89 1.45
C LYS A 251 13.20 -11.89 0.35
N LEU A 252 13.15 -10.59 0.66
CA LEU A 252 13.45 -9.50 -0.27
C LEU A 252 14.92 -9.51 -0.70
N CYS A 253 15.86 -9.89 0.16
CA CYS A 253 17.26 -10.12 -0.24
C CYS A 253 17.37 -11.23 -1.30
N GLY A 254 16.58 -12.29 -1.15
CA GLY A 254 16.44 -13.32 -2.18
C GLY A 254 15.92 -12.76 -3.51
N TYR A 255 14.80 -12.03 -3.48
CA TYR A 255 14.18 -11.45 -4.69
C TYR A 255 15.05 -10.37 -5.36
N ALA A 256 15.83 -9.62 -4.59
CA ALA A 256 16.75 -8.61 -5.10
C ALA A 256 18.02 -9.20 -5.74
N GLY A 257 18.20 -10.53 -5.75
CA GLY A 257 19.39 -11.19 -6.26
C GLY A 257 20.61 -11.09 -5.34
N ILE A 258 20.44 -10.60 -4.10
CA ILE A 258 21.50 -10.50 -3.08
C ILE A 258 21.71 -11.87 -2.41
N GLY A 259 20.62 -12.63 -2.25
CA GLY A 259 20.59 -13.93 -1.57
C GLY A 259 20.10 -13.80 -0.12
N SER A 260 19.15 -14.66 0.28
CA SER A 260 18.51 -14.59 1.60
C SER A 260 19.49 -14.68 2.76
N LYS A 261 20.51 -15.54 2.65
CA LYS A 261 21.56 -15.74 3.67
C LYS A 261 22.50 -14.54 3.85
N LYS A 262 22.39 -13.51 3.00
CA LYS A 262 23.15 -12.25 3.14
C LYS A 262 22.43 -11.22 4.00
N PHE A 263 21.21 -11.51 4.44
CA PHE A 263 20.59 -10.81 5.55
C PHE A 263 21.16 -11.33 6.87
N ILE A 264 21.96 -10.50 7.53
CA ILE A 264 22.66 -10.84 8.76
C ILE A 264 21.96 -10.17 9.94
N LYS A 265 21.44 -11.00 10.85
CA LYS A 265 20.78 -10.55 12.06
C LYS A 265 21.82 -10.11 13.10
N VAL A 266 21.58 -8.94 13.68
CA VAL A 266 22.39 -8.34 14.72
C VAL A 266 21.68 -8.51 16.06
N ASN A 267 22.42 -8.99 17.06
CA ASN A 267 21.91 -9.12 18.41
C ASN A 267 21.51 -7.75 18.97
N THR A 268 20.44 -7.73 19.75
CA THR A 268 19.92 -6.50 20.34
C THR A 268 20.06 -6.45 21.85
N THR A 269 20.09 -5.24 22.40
CA THR A 269 19.91 -4.99 23.83
C THR A 269 18.62 -4.20 23.99
N ASP A 270 17.70 -4.69 24.83
CA ASP A 270 16.35 -4.13 24.96
C ASP A 270 15.62 -3.99 23.60
N LYS A 271 15.73 -5.04 22.77
CA LYS A 271 15.13 -5.12 21.41
C LYS A 271 15.60 -4.04 20.43
N LYS A 272 16.70 -3.33 20.74
CA LYS A 272 17.29 -2.30 19.89
C LYS A 272 18.73 -2.66 19.50
N VAL A 273 19.12 -2.27 18.30
CA VAL A 273 20.51 -2.37 17.85
C VAL A 273 21.29 -1.18 18.41
N ASP A 274 22.34 -1.44 19.20
CA ASP A 274 23.25 -0.39 19.67
C ASP A 274 24.41 -0.20 18.68
N ALA A 275 24.36 0.90 17.94
CA ALA A 275 25.39 1.25 16.96
C ALA A 275 26.77 1.53 17.61
N ARG A 276 26.81 1.78 18.91
CA ARG A 276 28.04 2.08 19.66
C ARG A 276 28.64 0.84 20.31
N ASP A 277 27.95 -0.30 20.27
CA ASP A 277 28.48 -1.55 20.80
C ASP A 277 29.74 -1.94 20.03
N THR A 278 30.80 -2.26 20.77
CA THR A 278 32.10 -2.64 20.24
C THR A 278 32.47 -4.09 20.59
N ARG A 279 31.59 -4.81 21.29
CA ARG A 279 31.81 -6.22 21.69
C ARG A 279 31.83 -7.17 20.48
N PRO A 280 32.41 -8.37 20.65
CA PRO A 280 32.26 -9.49 19.72
C PRO A 280 30.83 -9.66 19.21
N GLY A 281 30.65 -9.59 17.88
CA GLY A 281 29.35 -9.77 17.24
C GLY A 281 28.44 -8.53 17.21
N SER A 282 28.94 -7.36 17.64
CA SER A 282 28.26 -6.08 17.45
C SER A 282 28.15 -5.69 15.97
N LEU A 283 27.19 -4.82 15.65
CA LEU A 283 27.03 -4.28 14.29
C LEU A 283 28.34 -3.70 13.75
N LYS A 284 29.05 -2.91 14.56
CA LYS A 284 30.30 -2.25 14.16
C LYS A 284 31.37 -3.27 13.75
N GLN A 285 31.52 -4.35 14.53
CA GLN A 285 32.46 -5.40 14.18
C GLN A 285 32.05 -6.20 12.95
N MET A 286 30.75 -6.50 12.81
CA MET A 286 30.23 -7.19 11.63
C MET A 286 30.44 -6.38 10.35
N MET A 287 30.20 -5.07 10.40
CA MET A 287 30.47 -4.16 9.28
C MET A 287 31.97 -4.11 8.95
N TRP A 288 32.84 -4.04 9.96
CA TRP A 288 34.28 -4.04 9.75
C TRP A 288 34.77 -5.34 9.11
N GLN A 289 34.25 -6.49 9.56
CA GLN A 289 34.55 -7.79 8.96
C GLN A 289 34.05 -7.88 7.52
N ALA A 290 32.84 -7.40 7.23
CA ALA A 290 32.30 -7.35 5.87
C ALA A 290 33.20 -6.49 4.95
N ALA A 291 33.64 -5.32 5.41
CA ALA A 291 34.55 -4.45 4.67
C ALA A 291 35.91 -5.14 4.41
N LYS A 292 36.47 -5.85 5.40
CA LYS A 292 37.72 -6.62 5.25
C LYS A 292 37.60 -7.75 4.22
N GLU A 293 36.41 -8.33 4.08
CA GLU A 293 36.09 -9.34 3.07
C GLU A 293 35.74 -8.76 1.70
N GLY A 294 35.79 -7.44 1.53
CA GLY A 294 35.45 -6.74 0.28
C GLY A 294 33.95 -6.66 0.00
N LYS A 295 33.10 -6.91 0.98
CA LYS A 295 31.64 -6.89 0.83
C LYS A 295 31.10 -5.48 1.03
N LYS A 296 30.18 -5.04 0.18
CA LYS A 296 29.45 -3.79 0.38
C LYS A 296 28.33 -3.95 1.40
N VAL A 297 28.19 -3.00 2.31
CA VAL A 297 27.05 -2.95 3.24
C VAL A 297 25.95 -2.13 2.59
N LEU A 298 24.82 -2.76 2.22
CA LEU A 298 23.76 -2.07 1.47
C LEU A 298 22.84 -1.26 2.37
N GLN A 299 22.43 -1.83 3.50
CA GLN A 299 21.39 -1.25 4.34
C GLN A 299 21.56 -1.69 5.79
N LEU A 300 21.27 -0.75 6.69
CA LEU A 300 21.17 -0.96 8.13
C LEU A 300 19.72 -0.71 8.52
N LEU A 301 19.01 -1.75 8.96
CA LEU A 301 17.63 -1.62 9.41
C LEU A 301 17.59 -1.41 10.93
N GLU A 302 16.80 -0.44 11.37
CA GLU A 302 16.43 -0.23 12.77
C GLU A 302 17.58 0.20 13.69
N LEU A 303 18.33 1.23 13.30
CA LEU A 303 19.29 1.91 14.18
C LEU A 303 18.55 2.82 15.17
N GLN A 304 18.93 2.77 16.45
CA GLN A 304 18.59 3.85 17.38
C GLN A 304 19.21 5.13 16.80
N LYS A 305 18.42 6.13 16.38
CA LYS A 305 18.89 7.46 15.93
C LYS A 305 20.08 7.88 16.81
N PRO A 306 21.34 7.80 16.34
CA PRO A 306 22.32 8.75 16.77
C PRO A 306 21.94 10.05 16.03
N GLY A 307 22.36 11.22 16.51
CA GLY A 307 22.38 12.38 15.61
C GLY A 307 23.05 11.95 14.31
N ILE A 308 22.29 12.04 13.20
CA ILE A 308 22.69 11.92 11.79
C ILE A 308 24.12 11.38 11.62
N LEU A 309 24.26 10.06 11.52
CA LEU A 309 25.49 9.47 10.98
C LEU A 309 25.29 9.40 9.45
N MET A 310 25.67 10.46 8.74
CA MET A 310 26.00 10.32 7.33
C MET A 310 27.29 9.51 7.24
N ILE A 311 27.24 8.42 6.47
CA ILE A 311 28.43 7.74 5.95
C ILE A 311 28.68 8.34 4.56
#